data_AF-A0A5J5APD2-F1
#
_entry.id   AF-A0A5J5APD2-F1
#
_cell.length_a   1.000
_cell.length_b   1.000
_cell.length_c   1.000
_cell.angle_alpha   90.00
_cell.angle_beta   90.00
_cell.angle_gamma   90.00
#
_symmetry.space_group_name_H-M   'P 1'
#
loop_
_entity.id
_entity.type
_entity.pdbx_description
1 polymer ?
#
loop_
_entity_poly.entity_id
_entity_poly.type
_entity_poly.pdbx_seq_one_letter_code
_entity_poly.pdbx_strand_id
1 'polypeptide(L)'
;MDTHSEEAVESQKHPSQPQEPGKGTTFLRTCFNGLNALSGVGMLSIPYALSQGGWLSLIILFLVAILCCYTGLLLRRCMDAKPLIKTFPDIGELAFGGKGRAMISTFMYLELFLVAVEFLILEGDNLNKLFPNTSFHIAGQKIGGKRSFVLLTALIILPTTWLRSLGLLAYVSAGGVLASLLLVASVFWAGAVDGVGFHEKGMLLNWRGIPTAISLFTFCYCGHAVFPTLCNSMKDRSQFPKVLLVCFVLSTISYGSMAVLGYLMYGENLMSQVTLNLPTRNFSSKIAIYTTLINPITKYAIVVSPIATAIEDTFPFQNSRLFSFVIRTVLVISTVFVALAIPFFGYVMAFTGAFLSITVSILFPCFCYLKIKKNSISLGLELMLIMAIIVMGFLVAVMVLCIGQDFDFFYFVQQWPGSYCDTKQSCCYPTTGKPATDFGIHGLWPNYNDGSYPSDCDPNSPYNQSKISDLISRLQKSWPTLACPSGTGSSFWSHEWVKHGTCSESILTQHGYFKSTLDLKDKLNLLQILQSAGIEPDGGFYSLNSITTAIKQAIGYTPGIECNVDESGNSQLYQIYICVDKSGSKIIQCPVLPSGRCASQIEFPSF
;
A
#
# COMPACT_ATOMS: atom_id res chain seq x y z
N MET A 1 35.60 50.24 61.27
CA MET A 1 35.48 48.94 61.95
C MET A 1 34.00 48.73 62.17
N ASP A 2 33.27 47.83 61.50
CA ASP A 2 33.64 46.58 60.81
C ASP A 2 32.53 46.24 59.79
N THR A 3 32.84 46.16 58.49
CA THR A 3 32.97 44.95 57.64
C THR A 3 31.78 43.98 57.63
N HIS A 4 31.10 43.96 56.48
CA HIS A 4 30.23 42.90 55.96
C HIS A 4 30.91 41.52 55.95
N SER A 5 30.13 40.46 56.21
CA SER A 5 30.43 39.09 55.77
C SER A 5 29.15 38.42 55.27
N GLU A 6 29.18 37.99 54.01
CA GLU A 6 28.18 37.14 53.35
C GLU A 6 28.43 35.69 53.76
N GLU A 7 27.40 35.00 54.27
CA GLU A 7 27.44 33.54 54.48
C GLU A 7 26.99 32.82 53.21
N ALA A 8 27.92 32.03 52.65
CA ALA A 8 27.69 31.10 51.56
C ALA A 8 26.91 29.87 52.05
N VAL A 9 25.76 29.60 51.44
CA VAL A 9 25.00 28.35 51.65
C VAL A 9 25.62 27.24 50.81
N GLU A 10 26.27 26.30 51.50
CA GLU A 10 26.92 25.12 50.94
C GLU A 10 25.87 24.11 50.41
N SER A 11 25.89 23.87 49.11
CA SER A 11 25.02 22.88 48.43
C SER A 11 25.50 21.46 48.72
N GLN A 12 24.68 20.69 49.45
CA GLN A 12 24.91 19.28 49.73
C GLN A 12 25.00 18.46 48.41
N LYS A 13 26.22 18.01 48.09
CA LYS A 13 26.46 16.98 47.06
C LYS A 13 25.92 15.64 47.55
N HIS A 14 24.83 15.18 46.95
CA HIS A 14 24.39 13.80 47.07
C HIS A 14 25.44 12.89 46.39
N PRO A 15 25.97 11.85 47.05
CA PRO A 15 26.97 10.98 46.43
C PRO A 15 26.35 10.20 45.26
N SER A 16 26.93 10.35 44.08
CA SER A 16 26.63 9.53 42.92
C SER A 16 26.84 8.05 43.25
N GLN A 17 25.77 7.26 43.24
CA GLN A 17 25.85 5.80 43.34
C GLN A 17 26.80 5.24 42.26
N PRO A 18 27.68 4.28 42.58
CA PRO A 18 28.53 3.64 41.58
C PRO A 18 27.67 2.82 40.60
N GLN A 19 27.82 3.05 39.30
CA GLN A 19 27.25 2.18 38.27
C GLN A 19 27.88 0.79 38.35
N GLU A 20 27.07 -0.26 38.55
CA GLU A 20 27.51 -1.65 38.45
C GLU A 20 28.10 -1.94 37.05
N PRO A 21 29.30 -2.53 36.95
CA PRO A 21 29.92 -2.87 35.67
C PRO A 21 29.29 -4.15 35.10
N GLY A 22 28.33 -4.04 34.17
CA GLY A 22 27.85 -5.21 33.41
C GLY A 22 26.51 -5.14 32.66
N LYS A 23 25.64 -4.15 32.90
CA LYS A 23 24.24 -4.16 32.40
C LYS A 23 23.99 -3.36 31.10
N GLY A 24 24.63 -3.70 29.97
CA GLY A 24 24.33 -3.07 28.68
C GLY A 24 24.49 -3.99 27.48
N THR A 25 23.76 -3.75 26.39
CA THR A 25 23.86 -4.51 25.13
C THR A 25 25.18 -4.23 24.41
N THR A 26 25.76 -5.26 23.80
CA THR A 26 27.01 -5.15 23.03
C THR A 26 26.75 -4.54 21.66
N PHE A 27 27.79 -4.03 21.02
CA PHE A 27 27.72 -3.46 19.65
C PHE A 27 27.00 -4.37 18.67
N LEU A 28 27.43 -5.63 18.55
CA LEU A 28 26.87 -6.60 17.60
C LEU A 28 25.40 -6.91 17.88
N ARG A 29 25.01 -7.10 19.15
CA ARG A 29 23.60 -7.30 19.54
C ARG A 29 22.74 -6.09 19.22
N THR A 30 23.31 -4.90 19.39
CA THR A 30 22.64 -3.63 19.04
C THR A 30 22.46 -3.51 17.53
N CYS A 31 23.46 -3.89 16.72
CA CYS A 31 23.34 -3.97 15.26
C CYS A 31 22.22 -4.93 14.84
N PHE A 32 22.12 -6.14 15.44
CA PHE A 32 21.01 -7.05 15.12
C PHE A 32 19.64 -6.45 15.45
N ASN A 33 19.49 -5.81 16.61
CA ASN A 33 18.25 -5.14 16.98
C ASN A 33 17.91 -3.98 16.01
N GLY A 34 18.91 -3.17 15.65
CA GLY A 34 18.75 -2.05 14.71
C GLY A 34 18.42 -2.51 13.29
N LEU A 35 19.10 -3.57 12.82
CA LEU A 35 18.81 -4.20 11.53
C LEU A 35 17.42 -4.83 11.52
N ASN A 36 17.00 -5.52 12.58
CA ASN A 36 15.66 -6.10 12.66
C ASN A 36 14.56 -5.03 12.70
N ALA A 37 14.85 -3.87 13.31
CA ALA A 37 13.94 -2.73 13.30
C ALA A 37 13.83 -2.08 11.92
N LEU A 38 14.94 -1.96 11.18
CA LEU A 38 14.93 -1.38 9.83
C LEU A 38 14.41 -2.39 8.80
N SER A 39 15.05 -3.55 8.66
CA SER A 39 14.76 -4.59 7.67
C SER A 39 13.41 -5.26 7.94
N GLY A 40 12.30 -4.57 7.67
CA GLY A 40 10.95 -4.96 8.03
C GLY A 40 10.06 -5.40 6.87
N VAL A 41 8.75 -5.16 7.02
CA VAL A 41 7.72 -5.44 6.00
C VAL A 41 7.99 -4.72 4.69
N GLY A 42 8.64 -3.54 4.75
CA GLY A 42 8.96 -2.71 3.59
C GLY A 42 9.90 -3.36 2.56
N MET A 43 10.74 -4.33 2.95
CA MET A 43 11.63 -5.04 2.03
C MET A 43 10.87 -5.67 0.85
N LEU A 44 9.68 -6.21 1.12
CA LEU A 44 8.84 -6.88 0.12
C LEU A 44 8.23 -5.92 -0.90
N SER A 45 8.21 -4.63 -0.59
CA SER A 45 7.51 -3.57 -1.33
C SER A 45 8.45 -2.63 -2.04
N ILE A 46 9.74 -2.67 -1.71
CA ILE A 46 10.77 -1.89 -2.39
C ILE A 46 10.86 -2.18 -3.90
N PRO A 47 10.69 -3.43 -4.39
CA PRO A 47 10.57 -3.67 -5.84
C PRO A 47 9.42 -2.87 -6.44
N TYR A 48 8.26 -2.94 -5.80
CA TYR A 48 7.09 -2.19 -6.24
C TYR A 48 7.35 -0.68 -6.24
N ALA A 49 7.95 -0.14 -5.18
CA ALA A 49 8.35 1.27 -5.12
C ALA A 49 9.28 1.66 -6.28
N LEU A 50 10.24 0.81 -6.62
CA LEU A 50 11.10 1.01 -7.79
C LEU A 50 10.32 0.97 -9.10
N SER A 51 9.35 0.06 -9.26
CA SER A 51 8.48 0.03 -10.45
C SER A 51 7.59 1.27 -10.59
N GLN A 52 7.19 1.88 -9.47
CA GLN A 52 6.41 3.12 -9.48
C GLN A 52 7.26 4.31 -9.95
N GLY A 53 8.52 4.40 -9.52
CA GLY A 53 9.40 5.52 -9.88
C GLY A 53 10.26 5.31 -11.15
N GLY A 54 10.44 4.06 -11.59
CA GLY A 54 11.44 3.69 -12.60
C GLY A 54 12.88 3.64 -12.05
N TRP A 55 13.84 3.17 -12.85
CA TRP A 55 15.23 2.94 -12.43
C TRP A 55 15.91 4.12 -11.72
N LEU A 56 15.68 5.36 -12.17
CA LEU A 56 16.27 6.54 -11.55
C LEU A 56 15.76 6.79 -10.12
N SER A 57 14.64 6.20 -9.72
CA SER A 57 14.17 6.27 -8.34
C SER A 57 15.08 5.50 -7.34
N LEU A 58 16.00 4.64 -7.79
CA LEU A 58 17.05 4.10 -6.92
C LEU A 58 17.91 5.21 -6.29
N ILE A 59 18.13 6.32 -6.99
CA ILE A 59 18.84 7.48 -6.44
C ILE A 59 18.08 8.00 -5.21
N ILE A 60 16.75 8.04 -5.28
CA ILE A 60 15.88 8.45 -4.18
C ILE A 60 16.01 7.47 -3.00
N LEU A 61 16.05 6.15 -3.23
CA LEU A 61 16.28 5.17 -2.17
C LEU A 61 17.57 5.48 -1.39
N PHE A 62 18.67 5.79 -2.08
CA PHE A 62 19.94 6.16 -1.43
C PHE A 62 19.85 7.50 -0.69
N LEU A 63 19.23 8.51 -1.30
CA LEU A 63 19.04 9.82 -0.67
C LEU A 63 18.21 9.71 0.61
N VAL A 64 17.11 8.97 0.59
CA VAL A 64 16.26 8.72 1.76
C VAL A 64 17.06 7.99 2.85
N ALA A 65 17.89 7.00 2.50
CA ALA A 65 18.74 6.30 3.46
C ALA A 65 19.74 7.26 4.14
N ILE A 66 20.39 8.13 3.37
CA ILE A 66 21.34 9.14 3.88
C ILE A 66 20.61 10.13 4.81
N LEU A 67 19.45 10.63 4.40
CA LEU A 67 18.64 11.56 5.18
C LEU A 67 18.16 10.94 6.50
N CYS A 68 17.67 9.70 6.47
CA CYS A 68 17.22 8.98 7.65
C CYS A 68 18.37 8.65 8.60
N CYS A 69 19.55 8.30 8.07
CA CYS A 69 20.75 8.10 8.87
C CYS A 69 21.19 9.41 9.55
N TYR A 70 21.23 10.52 8.80
CA TYR A 70 21.59 11.84 9.32
C TYR A 70 20.63 12.32 10.42
N THR A 71 19.32 12.21 10.20
CA THR A 71 18.31 12.57 11.21
C THR A 71 18.35 11.65 12.44
N GLY A 72 18.72 10.38 12.27
CA GLY A 72 19.05 9.48 13.39
C GLY A 72 20.25 9.97 14.22
N LEU A 73 21.28 10.53 13.58
CA LEU A 73 22.39 11.18 14.27
C LEU A 73 21.96 12.47 14.98
N LEU A 74 21.03 13.25 14.41
CA LEU A 74 20.45 14.41 15.09
C LEU A 74 19.69 14.01 16.36
N LEU A 75 18.89 12.93 16.32
CA LEU A 75 18.25 12.38 17.51
C LEU A 75 19.27 12.02 18.58
N ARG A 76 20.35 11.33 18.19
CA ARG A 76 21.42 10.99 19.13
C ARG A 76 22.01 12.24 19.79
N ARG A 77 22.29 13.30 19.03
CA ARG A 77 22.80 14.57 19.58
C ARG A 77 21.80 15.28 20.49
N CYS A 78 20.50 15.14 20.23
CA CYS A 78 19.46 15.63 21.13
C CYS A 78 19.48 14.87 22.47
N MET A 79 19.65 13.55 22.44
CA MET A 79 19.76 12.72 23.65
C MET A 79 20.98 13.03 24.50
N ASP A 80 22.05 13.53 23.88
CA ASP A 80 23.26 13.93 24.60
C ASP A 80 23.12 15.30 25.29
N ALA A 81 21.99 16.00 25.10
CA ALA A 81 21.72 17.27 25.78
C ALA A 81 21.43 17.08 27.28
N LYS A 82 20.77 15.99 27.68
CA LYS A 82 20.49 15.67 29.10
C LYS A 82 20.51 14.15 29.34
N PRO A 83 21.17 13.67 30.42
CA PRO A 83 21.21 12.23 30.75
C PRO A 83 19.84 11.58 30.99
N LEU A 84 18.84 12.37 31.37
CA LEU A 84 17.48 11.92 31.67
C LEU A 84 16.66 11.50 30.42
N ILE A 85 17.11 11.86 29.20
CA ILE A 85 16.39 11.52 27.97
C ILE A 85 16.52 10.03 27.69
N LYS A 86 15.39 9.32 27.73
CA LYS A 86 15.32 7.88 27.47
C LYS A 86 14.64 7.54 26.15
N THR A 87 13.63 8.31 25.78
CA THR A 87 12.71 8.04 24.67
C THR A 87 12.60 9.23 23.71
N PHE A 88 11.99 9.02 22.54
CA PHE A 88 11.75 10.10 21.59
C PHE A 88 10.77 11.16 22.13
N PRO A 89 9.66 10.79 22.81
CA PRO A 89 8.80 11.77 23.49
C PRO A 89 9.54 12.68 24.49
N ASP A 90 10.54 12.17 25.22
CA ASP A 90 11.35 12.99 26.15
C ASP A 90 12.15 14.08 25.42
N ILE A 91 12.60 13.81 24.19
CA ILE A 91 13.25 14.81 23.33
C ILE A 91 12.25 15.91 22.96
N GLY A 92 11.03 15.54 22.59
CA GLY A 92 9.95 16.48 22.30
C GLY A 92 9.57 17.34 23.50
N GLU A 93 9.56 16.74 24.69
CA GLU A 93 9.33 17.43 25.95
C GLU A 93 10.42 18.45 26.25
N LEU A 94 11.70 18.08 26.04
CA LEU A 94 12.80 19.02 26.22
C LEU A 94 12.72 20.19 25.22
N ALA A 95 12.32 19.92 23.98
CA ALA A 95 12.26 20.94 22.93
C ALA A 95 11.06 21.89 23.08
N PHE A 96 9.86 21.35 23.30
CA PHE A 96 8.59 22.09 23.20
C PHE A 96 7.65 21.88 24.41
N GLY A 97 8.15 21.33 25.52
CA GLY A 97 7.35 21.04 26.72
C GLY A 97 6.32 19.93 26.50
N GLY A 98 5.30 19.88 27.36
CA GLY A 98 4.27 18.83 27.32
C GLY A 98 3.55 18.70 25.97
N LYS A 99 3.38 19.81 25.23
CA LYS A 99 2.82 19.80 23.86
C LYS A 99 3.71 19.03 22.88
N GLY A 100 5.02 19.22 22.97
CA GLY A 100 6.00 18.46 22.17
C GLY A 100 5.97 16.98 22.47
N ARG A 101 5.91 16.62 23.76
CA ARG A 101 5.77 15.23 24.21
C ARG A 101 4.53 14.57 23.59
N ALA A 102 3.38 15.23 23.71
CA ALA A 102 2.10 14.70 23.21
C ALA A 102 2.11 14.54 21.69
N MET A 103 2.63 15.53 20.95
CA MET A 103 2.69 15.49 19.49
C MET A 103 3.60 14.35 18.98
N ILE A 104 4.83 14.23 19.49
CA ILE A 104 5.74 13.14 19.09
C ILE A 104 5.13 11.78 19.46
N SER A 105 4.58 11.65 20.67
CA SER A 105 3.93 10.41 21.13
C SER A 105 2.80 10.00 20.18
N THR A 106 1.93 10.92 19.79
CA THR A 106 0.77 10.64 18.93
C THR A 106 1.19 10.06 17.58
N PHE A 107 2.08 10.78 16.86
CA PHE A 107 2.52 10.33 15.53
C PHE A 107 3.36 9.06 15.60
N MET A 108 4.27 8.96 16.58
CA MET A 108 5.13 7.80 16.75
C MET A 108 4.31 6.53 17.08
N TYR A 109 3.35 6.61 18.00
CA TYR A 109 2.53 5.45 18.35
C TYR A 109 1.54 5.08 17.24
N LEU A 110 1.00 6.07 16.51
CA LEU A 110 0.18 5.80 15.33
C LEU A 110 0.98 5.12 14.21
N GLU A 111 2.22 5.57 13.97
CA GLU A 111 3.14 4.92 13.02
C GLU A 111 3.39 3.47 13.41
N LEU A 112 3.84 3.21 14.65
CA LEU A 112 4.08 1.86 15.15
C LEU A 112 2.81 0.99 15.09
N PHE A 113 1.64 1.56 15.39
CA PHE A 113 0.37 0.85 15.29
C PHE A 113 0.07 0.41 13.85
N LEU A 114 0.25 1.29 12.86
CA LEU A 114 0.04 0.93 11.45
C LEU A 114 1.10 -0.05 10.93
N VAL A 115 2.35 0.04 11.37
CA VAL A 115 3.36 -1.01 11.07
C VAL A 115 2.92 -2.38 11.61
N ALA A 116 2.29 -2.43 12.80
CA ALA A 116 1.75 -3.67 13.34
C ALA A 116 0.56 -4.20 12.52
N VAL A 117 -0.33 -3.32 12.05
CA VAL A 117 -1.42 -3.66 11.12
C VAL A 117 -0.86 -4.23 9.81
N GLU A 118 0.18 -3.61 9.25
CA GLU A 118 0.79 -4.06 7.99
C GLU A 118 1.40 -5.45 8.08
N PHE A 119 2.00 -5.83 9.22
CA PHE A 119 2.46 -7.21 9.43
C PHE A 119 1.32 -8.23 9.34
N LEU A 120 0.12 -7.89 9.81
CA LEU A 120 -1.05 -8.77 9.72
C LEU A 120 -1.58 -8.86 8.28
N ILE A 121 -1.67 -7.74 7.57
CA ILE A 121 -2.10 -7.71 6.17
C ILE A 121 -1.11 -8.50 5.30
N LEU A 122 0.20 -8.31 5.53
CA LEU A 122 1.27 -9.02 4.85
C LEU A 122 1.06 -10.54 4.90
N GLU A 123 0.91 -11.11 6.09
CA GLU A 123 0.75 -12.57 6.19
C GLU A 123 -0.61 -13.04 5.69
N GLY A 124 -1.65 -12.24 5.86
CA GLY A 124 -2.96 -12.51 5.27
C GLY A 124 -2.87 -12.71 3.75
N ASP A 125 -2.12 -11.84 3.06
CA ASP A 125 -1.89 -11.91 1.62
C ASP A 125 -1.01 -13.10 1.23
N ASN A 126 0.13 -13.28 1.91
CA ASN A 126 1.11 -14.33 1.61
C ASN A 126 0.56 -15.75 1.86
N LEU A 127 -0.17 -15.97 2.96
CA LEU A 127 -0.77 -17.26 3.24
C LEU A 127 -1.97 -17.56 2.32
N ASN A 128 -2.77 -16.55 1.98
CA ASN A 128 -3.85 -16.73 1.00
C ASN A 128 -3.30 -17.09 -0.39
N LYS A 129 -2.14 -16.56 -0.77
CA LYS A 129 -1.43 -16.93 -2.01
C LYS A 129 -0.99 -18.40 -2.01
N LEU A 130 -0.54 -18.94 -0.88
CA LEU A 130 -0.17 -20.36 -0.76
C LEU A 130 -1.38 -21.29 -0.74
N PHE A 131 -2.50 -20.84 -0.16
CA PHE A 131 -3.69 -21.65 0.09
C PHE A 131 -4.98 -20.97 -0.41
N PRO A 132 -5.14 -20.72 -1.72
CA PRO A 132 -6.21 -19.87 -2.28
C PRO A 132 -7.63 -20.42 -2.15
N ASN A 133 -7.79 -21.72 -1.87
CA ASN A 133 -9.09 -22.39 -1.75
C ASN A 133 -9.49 -22.73 -0.31
N THR A 134 -8.71 -22.27 0.67
CA THR A 134 -8.99 -22.58 2.08
C THR A 134 -10.01 -21.57 2.62
N SER A 135 -11.18 -22.06 3.00
CA SER A 135 -12.17 -21.30 3.76
C SER A 135 -12.42 -21.98 5.09
N PHE A 136 -12.48 -21.21 6.17
CA PHE A 136 -12.74 -21.73 7.50
C PHE A 136 -14.19 -21.45 7.88
N HIS A 137 -14.86 -22.44 8.46
CA HIS A 137 -16.19 -22.28 9.04
C HIS A 137 -16.02 -21.99 10.53
N ILE A 138 -16.31 -20.76 10.96
CA ILE A 138 -16.30 -20.36 12.37
C ILE A 138 -17.73 -19.94 12.73
N ALA A 139 -18.30 -20.57 13.76
CA ALA A 139 -19.67 -20.30 14.24
C ALA A 139 -20.73 -20.34 13.12
N GLY A 140 -20.62 -21.29 12.18
CA GLY A 140 -21.58 -21.46 11.08
C GLY A 140 -21.41 -20.48 9.91
N GLN A 141 -20.52 -19.49 9.99
CA GLN A 141 -20.24 -18.57 8.88
C GLN A 141 -18.94 -18.96 8.14
N LYS A 142 -18.99 -18.92 6.81
CA LYS A 142 -17.83 -19.14 5.94
C LYS A 142 -16.99 -17.87 5.89
N ILE A 143 -15.82 -17.89 6.52
CA ILE A 143 -14.87 -16.78 6.47
C ILE A 143 -13.90 -17.05 5.30
N GLY A 144 -13.72 -16.05 4.43
CA GLY A 144 -12.79 -16.14 3.30
C GLY A 144 -11.33 -16.37 3.73
N GLY A 145 -10.51 -16.94 2.84
CA GLY A 145 -9.13 -17.37 3.14
C GLY A 145 -8.26 -16.27 3.74
N LYS A 146 -8.14 -15.12 3.06
CA LYS A 146 -7.37 -13.96 3.54
C LYS A 146 -7.75 -13.50 4.96
N ARG A 147 -9.05 -13.33 5.24
CA ARG A 147 -9.54 -12.92 6.57
C ARG A 147 -9.18 -13.96 7.64
N SER A 148 -9.27 -15.24 7.29
CA SER A 148 -8.93 -16.34 8.20
C SER A 148 -7.43 -16.39 8.50
N PHE A 149 -6.57 -16.14 7.51
CA PHE A 149 -5.13 -16.09 7.71
C PHE A 149 -4.68 -14.89 8.54
N VAL A 150 -5.32 -13.71 8.40
CA VAL A 150 -5.09 -12.58 9.30
C VAL A 150 -5.38 -12.97 10.76
N LEU A 151 -6.52 -13.63 11.02
CA LEU A 151 -6.89 -14.09 12.36
C LEU A 151 -5.93 -15.15 12.90
N LEU A 152 -5.53 -16.11 12.07
CA LEU A 152 -4.57 -17.15 12.44
C LEU A 152 -3.20 -16.55 12.81
N THR A 153 -2.68 -15.64 11.98
CA THR A 153 -1.43 -14.93 12.25
C THR A 153 -1.53 -14.17 13.56
N ALA A 154 -2.62 -13.44 13.79
CA ALA A 154 -2.85 -12.71 15.04
C ALA A 154 -2.83 -13.63 16.27
N LEU A 155 -3.42 -14.83 16.17
CA LEU A 155 -3.40 -15.82 17.25
C LEU A 155 -1.98 -16.34 17.53
N ILE A 156 -1.17 -16.55 16.50
CA ILE A 156 0.21 -17.03 16.62
C ILE A 156 1.13 -15.96 17.23
N ILE A 157 0.97 -14.69 16.84
CA ILE A 157 1.81 -13.60 17.34
C ILE A 157 1.41 -13.12 18.74
N LEU A 158 0.14 -13.28 19.13
CA LEU A 158 -0.38 -12.74 20.40
C LEU A 158 0.48 -13.15 21.63
N PRO A 159 0.87 -14.42 21.82
CA PRO A 159 1.73 -14.83 22.93
C PRO A 159 3.08 -14.10 22.99
N THR A 160 3.63 -13.72 21.83
CA THR A 160 4.91 -12.98 21.76
C THR A 160 4.80 -11.60 22.38
N THR A 161 3.62 -10.98 22.32
CA THR A 161 3.39 -9.64 22.88
C THR A 161 3.39 -9.63 24.40
N TRP A 162 3.09 -10.76 25.05
CA TRP A 162 3.05 -10.87 26.52
C TRP A 162 4.44 -10.99 27.16
N LEU A 163 5.49 -11.21 26.35
CA LEU A 163 6.86 -11.31 26.81
C LEU A 163 7.41 -9.93 27.21
N ARG A 164 7.68 -9.74 28.50
CA ARG A 164 8.27 -8.49 29.04
C ARG A 164 9.81 -8.41 28.95
N SER A 165 10.49 -9.52 28.64
CA SER A 165 11.96 -9.58 28.68
C SER A 165 12.59 -9.12 27.36
N LEU A 166 13.13 -7.89 27.36
CA LEU A 166 13.90 -7.35 26.24
C LEU A 166 15.22 -8.12 25.97
N GLY A 167 15.69 -8.95 26.92
CA GLY A 167 16.94 -9.70 26.79
C GLY A 167 16.88 -10.84 25.75
N LEU A 168 15.70 -11.40 25.51
CA LEU A 168 15.48 -12.43 24.47
C LEU A 168 15.43 -11.81 23.06
N LEU A 169 15.18 -10.49 22.97
CA LEU A 169 14.97 -9.81 21.69
C LEU A 169 16.19 -9.81 20.78
N ALA A 170 17.40 -9.88 21.31
CA ALA A 170 18.60 -9.92 20.47
C ALA A 170 18.70 -11.23 19.65
N TYR A 171 18.34 -12.36 20.25
CA TYR A 171 18.33 -13.65 19.56
C TYR A 171 17.17 -13.76 18.57
N VAL A 172 15.99 -13.25 18.96
CA VAL A 172 14.82 -13.15 18.09
C VAL A 172 15.10 -12.21 16.91
N SER A 173 15.78 -11.09 17.14
CA SER A 173 16.17 -10.12 16.11
C SER A 173 17.22 -10.68 15.14
N ALA A 174 18.18 -11.47 15.62
CA ALA A 174 19.11 -12.18 14.74
C ALA A 174 18.34 -13.11 13.77
N GLY A 175 17.36 -13.87 14.28
CA GLY A 175 16.48 -14.70 13.45
C GLY A 175 15.73 -13.90 12.37
N GLY A 176 15.20 -12.72 12.71
CA GLY A 176 14.53 -11.84 11.75
C GLY A 176 15.46 -11.28 10.66
N VAL A 177 16.70 -10.94 11.00
CA VAL A 177 17.72 -10.51 10.03
C VAL A 177 18.12 -11.66 9.10
N LEU A 178 18.35 -12.86 9.66
CA LEU A 178 18.64 -14.08 8.88
C LEU A 178 17.49 -14.42 7.93
N ALA A 179 16.23 -14.34 8.38
CA ALA A 179 15.05 -14.53 7.54
C ALA A 179 15.00 -13.51 6.39
N SER A 180 15.34 -12.25 6.64
CA SER A 180 15.37 -11.21 5.60
C SER A 180 16.44 -11.50 4.54
N LEU A 181 17.62 -12.00 4.94
CA LEU A 181 18.68 -12.42 4.00
C LEU A 181 18.26 -13.66 3.19
N LEU A 182 17.64 -14.65 3.84
CA LEU A 182 17.12 -15.84 3.18
C LEU A 182 16.03 -15.50 2.17
N LEU A 183 15.20 -14.51 2.46
CA LEU A 183 14.19 -14.00 1.53
C LEU A 183 14.84 -13.43 0.26
N VAL A 184 15.85 -12.55 0.39
CA VAL A 184 16.60 -12.01 -0.76
C VAL A 184 17.24 -13.12 -1.57
N ALA A 185 17.90 -14.07 -0.90
CA ALA A 185 18.55 -15.22 -1.56
C ALA A 185 17.53 -16.11 -2.30
N SER A 186 16.35 -16.33 -1.72
CA SER A 186 15.28 -17.12 -2.32
C SER A 186 14.66 -16.44 -3.54
N VAL A 187 14.48 -15.12 -3.51
CA VAL A 187 14.02 -14.35 -4.67
C VAL A 187 15.06 -14.36 -5.79
N PHE A 188 16.35 -14.18 -5.47
CA PHE A 188 17.44 -14.32 -6.43
C PHE A 188 17.43 -15.71 -7.08
N TRP A 189 17.29 -16.77 -6.28
CA TRP A 189 17.23 -18.14 -6.79
C TRP A 189 16.03 -18.38 -7.70
N ALA A 190 14.86 -17.85 -7.34
CA ALA A 190 13.65 -17.93 -8.16
C ALA A 190 13.87 -17.31 -9.55
N GLY A 191 14.54 -16.16 -9.60
CA GLY A 191 14.92 -15.47 -10.84
C GLY A 191 15.98 -16.24 -11.65
N ALA A 192 17.07 -16.66 -11.00
CA ALA A 192 18.24 -17.23 -11.67
C ALA A 192 18.08 -18.69 -12.09
N VAL A 193 17.35 -19.50 -11.30
CA VAL A 193 17.35 -20.96 -11.43
C VAL A 193 15.96 -21.52 -11.75
N ASP A 194 14.92 -21.05 -11.05
CA ASP A 194 13.58 -21.66 -11.17
C ASP A 194 12.74 -21.11 -12.35
N GLY A 195 13.41 -20.48 -13.31
CA GLY A 195 12.83 -20.10 -14.61
C GLY A 195 11.92 -18.86 -14.57
N VAL A 196 11.94 -18.04 -13.52
CA VAL A 196 11.26 -16.72 -13.55
C VAL A 196 12.03 -15.76 -14.48
N GLY A 197 13.36 -15.79 -14.42
CA GLY A 197 14.24 -15.00 -15.29
C GLY A 197 14.32 -13.52 -14.91
N PHE A 198 15.37 -12.86 -15.41
CA PHE A 198 15.61 -11.42 -15.28
C PHE A 198 15.49 -10.76 -16.65
N HIS A 199 14.28 -10.73 -17.18
CA HIS A 199 14.00 -10.39 -18.58
C HIS A 199 13.31 -9.03 -18.74
N GLU A 200 12.80 -8.47 -17.66
CA GLU A 200 12.12 -7.18 -17.68
C GLU A 200 13.13 -6.04 -17.75
N LYS A 201 12.92 -5.12 -18.69
CA LYS A 201 13.79 -3.95 -18.87
C LYS A 201 13.46 -2.83 -17.90
N GLY A 202 12.19 -2.72 -17.51
CA GLY A 202 11.66 -1.62 -16.72
C GLY A 202 11.70 -0.27 -17.44
N MET A 203 10.97 0.70 -16.91
CA MET A 203 11.03 2.11 -17.30
C MET A 203 12.19 2.83 -16.60
N LEU A 204 12.85 3.75 -17.32
CA LEU A 204 13.94 4.56 -16.78
C LEU A 204 13.45 5.51 -15.67
N LEU A 205 12.34 6.22 -15.91
CA LEU A 205 11.77 7.19 -14.99
C LEU A 205 10.27 7.34 -15.23
N ASN A 206 9.48 7.17 -14.17
CA ASN A 206 8.05 7.46 -14.16
C ASN A 206 7.77 8.60 -13.18
N TRP A 207 7.70 9.83 -13.68
CA TRP A 207 7.48 11.03 -12.87
C TRP A 207 6.23 10.97 -11.99
N ARG A 208 5.17 10.32 -12.46
CA ARG A 208 3.88 10.26 -11.75
C ARG A 208 3.95 9.34 -10.52
N GLY A 209 4.74 8.26 -10.57
CA GLY A 209 4.90 7.34 -9.45
C GLY A 209 6.07 7.68 -8.51
N ILE A 210 6.87 8.71 -8.79
CA ILE A 210 7.94 9.18 -7.87
C ILE A 210 7.44 9.48 -6.45
N PRO A 211 6.30 10.14 -6.23
CA PRO A 211 5.82 10.43 -4.88
C PRO A 211 5.47 9.16 -4.11
N THR A 212 4.83 8.20 -4.78
CA THR A 212 4.58 6.85 -4.24
C THR A 212 5.91 6.17 -3.91
N ALA A 213 6.89 6.20 -4.81
CA ALA A 213 8.21 5.62 -4.58
C ALA A 213 8.92 6.26 -3.35
N ILE A 214 8.89 7.58 -3.23
CA ILE A 214 9.44 8.31 -2.07
C ILE A 214 8.74 7.83 -0.78
N SER A 215 7.41 7.77 -0.76
CA SER A 215 6.66 7.36 0.43
C SER A 215 7.02 5.94 0.90
N LEU A 216 7.08 4.98 -0.03
CA LEU A 216 7.42 3.59 0.26
C LEU A 216 8.88 3.44 0.67
N PHE A 217 9.81 4.17 0.05
CA PHE A 217 11.22 4.18 0.47
C PHE A 217 11.40 4.80 1.85
N THR A 218 10.73 5.91 2.15
CA THR A 218 10.79 6.55 3.48
C THR A 218 10.25 5.64 4.56
N PHE A 219 9.14 4.96 4.30
CA PHE A 219 8.61 3.93 5.20
C PHE A 219 9.67 2.86 5.52
N CYS A 220 10.42 2.37 4.53
CA CYS A 220 11.41 1.30 4.76
C CYS A 220 12.57 1.69 5.68
N TYR A 221 12.83 2.99 5.85
CA TYR A 221 13.92 3.53 6.68
C TYR A 221 13.42 4.17 7.99
N CYS A 222 12.14 4.00 8.36
CA CYS A 222 11.55 4.59 9.57
C CYS A 222 11.92 3.81 10.87
N GLY A 223 13.16 3.96 11.33
CA GLY A 223 13.64 3.35 12.59
C GLY A 223 13.59 4.29 13.81
N HIS A 224 13.24 5.56 13.61
CA HIS A 224 13.51 6.64 14.58
C HIS A 224 12.76 6.49 15.90
N ALA A 225 11.57 5.88 15.87
CA ALA A 225 10.78 5.57 17.07
C ALA A 225 11.55 4.69 18.08
N VAL A 226 12.42 3.80 17.61
CA VAL A 226 13.15 2.85 18.47
C VAL A 226 14.60 3.25 18.74
N PHE A 227 15.16 4.20 17.99
CA PHE A 227 16.57 4.59 18.11
C PHE A 227 16.96 5.09 19.52
N PRO A 228 16.18 5.93 20.21
CA PRO A 228 16.54 6.36 21.56
C PRO A 228 16.63 5.21 22.57
N THR A 229 15.66 4.29 22.51
CA THR A 229 15.63 3.10 23.37
C THR A 229 16.81 2.17 23.06
N LEU A 230 17.08 1.94 21.78
CA LEU A 230 18.21 1.11 21.33
C LEU A 230 19.53 1.69 21.84
N CYS A 231 19.70 3.00 21.67
CA CYS A 231 20.89 3.72 22.07
C CYS A 231 21.12 3.69 23.59
N ASN A 232 20.07 3.90 24.38
CA ASN A 232 20.15 3.85 25.84
C ASN A 232 20.33 2.45 26.42
N SER A 233 20.04 1.40 25.64
CA SER A 233 20.33 0.02 26.05
C SER A 233 21.81 -0.37 25.94
N MET A 234 22.60 0.39 25.16
CA MET A 234 23.99 0.05 24.86
C MET A 234 24.91 0.18 26.07
N LYS A 235 25.86 -0.76 26.19
CA LYS A 235 26.96 -0.65 27.16
C LYS A 235 27.81 0.60 26.93
N ASP A 236 28.06 0.93 25.67
CA ASP A 236 28.81 2.13 25.25
C ASP A 236 28.01 2.92 24.21
N ARG A 237 27.37 3.98 24.70
CA ARG A 237 26.55 4.92 23.93
C ARG A 237 27.32 5.66 22.83
N SER A 238 28.65 5.78 22.93
CA SER A 238 29.47 6.48 21.93
C SER A 238 29.57 5.72 20.60
N GLN A 239 29.32 4.41 20.62
CA GLN A 239 29.35 3.56 19.43
C GLN A 239 28.06 3.62 18.61
N PHE A 240 26.99 4.24 19.12
CA PHE A 240 25.69 4.29 18.45
C PHE A 240 25.73 4.88 17.02
N PRO A 241 26.51 5.93 16.71
CA PRO A 241 26.68 6.40 15.34
C PRO A 241 27.22 5.32 14.38
N LYS A 242 28.15 4.47 14.85
CA LYS A 242 28.67 3.33 14.07
C LYS A 242 27.60 2.27 13.88
N VAL A 243 26.78 2.01 14.91
CA VAL A 243 25.63 1.09 14.81
C VAL A 243 24.64 1.58 13.76
N LEU A 244 24.26 2.87 13.78
CA LEU A 244 23.38 3.47 12.78
C LEU A 244 23.95 3.29 11.37
N LEU A 245 25.23 3.65 11.17
CA LEU A 245 25.88 3.50 9.87
C LEU A 245 25.82 2.06 9.36
N VAL A 246 26.18 1.08 10.20
CA VAL A 246 26.12 -0.35 9.84
C VAL A 246 24.69 -0.77 9.49
N CYS A 247 23.70 -0.36 10.29
CA CYS A 247 22.31 -0.73 10.08
C CYS A 247 21.75 -0.16 8.77
N PHE A 248 22.02 1.13 8.48
CA PHE A 248 21.57 1.78 7.25
C PHE A 248 22.26 1.21 6.02
N VAL A 249 23.59 1.00 6.04
CA VAL A 249 24.32 0.44 4.90
C VAL A 249 23.83 -0.97 4.57
N LEU A 250 23.75 -1.86 5.55
CA LEU A 250 23.33 -3.26 5.31
C LEU A 250 21.84 -3.36 4.91
N SER A 251 20.98 -2.51 5.48
CA SER A 251 19.57 -2.43 5.05
C SER A 251 19.48 -1.93 3.62
N THR A 252 20.27 -0.90 3.25
CA THR A 252 20.29 -0.34 1.88
C THR A 252 20.76 -1.37 0.86
N ILE A 253 21.77 -2.18 1.19
CA ILE A 253 22.21 -3.28 0.33
C ILE A 253 21.08 -4.27 0.13
N SER A 254 20.45 -4.74 1.21
CA SER A 254 19.36 -5.73 1.14
C SER A 254 18.16 -5.20 0.35
N TYR A 255 17.80 -3.94 0.58
CA TYR A 255 16.74 -3.22 -0.10
C TYR A 255 17.03 -2.99 -1.57
N GLY A 256 18.20 -2.47 -1.90
CA GLY A 256 18.64 -2.25 -3.28
C GLY A 256 18.70 -3.56 -4.07
N SER A 257 19.22 -4.64 -3.46
CA SER A 257 19.21 -5.97 -4.05
C SER A 257 17.78 -6.44 -4.33
N MET A 258 16.89 -6.36 -3.35
CA MET A 258 15.49 -6.76 -3.55
C MET A 258 14.83 -5.92 -4.66
N ALA A 259 15.02 -4.60 -4.64
CA ALA A 259 14.50 -3.66 -5.64
C ALA A 259 14.88 -4.09 -7.07
N VAL A 260 16.20 -4.25 -7.29
CA VAL A 260 16.77 -4.60 -8.58
C VAL A 260 16.29 -5.97 -9.03
N LEU A 261 16.34 -6.97 -8.15
CA LEU A 261 15.91 -8.34 -8.48
C LEU A 261 14.43 -8.38 -8.88
N GLY A 262 13.55 -7.84 -8.04
CA GLY A 262 12.12 -7.86 -8.32
C GLY A 262 11.75 -7.07 -9.57
N TYR A 263 12.40 -5.92 -9.83
CA TYR A 263 12.10 -5.13 -11.02
C TYR A 263 12.60 -5.78 -12.31
N LEU A 264 13.76 -6.45 -12.29
CA LEU A 264 14.23 -7.27 -13.41
C LEU A 264 13.38 -8.52 -13.66
N MET A 265 12.71 -9.04 -12.62
CA MET A 265 11.85 -10.23 -12.73
C MET A 265 10.44 -9.89 -13.24
N TYR A 266 9.88 -8.74 -12.85
CA TYR A 266 8.44 -8.46 -13.03
C TYR A 266 8.11 -7.09 -13.62
N GLY A 267 9.08 -6.18 -13.74
CA GLY A 267 8.87 -4.90 -14.42
C GLY A 267 7.73 -4.09 -13.80
N GLU A 268 6.88 -3.53 -14.66
CA GLU A 268 5.70 -2.76 -14.26
C GLU A 268 4.56 -3.63 -13.69
N ASN A 269 4.65 -4.96 -13.79
CA ASN A 269 3.65 -5.91 -13.26
C ASN A 269 3.87 -6.26 -11.78
N LEU A 270 4.80 -5.58 -11.09
CA LEU A 270 5.05 -5.80 -9.67
C LEU A 270 3.80 -5.48 -8.84
N MET A 271 3.42 -6.42 -7.98
CA MET A 271 2.41 -6.19 -6.96
C MET A 271 3.05 -5.48 -5.75
N SER A 272 2.22 -4.92 -4.86
CA SER A 272 2.68 -4.23 -3.64
C SER A 272 3.60 -5.06 -2.72
N GLN A 273 3.60 -6.38 -2.88
CA GLN A 273 4.52 -7.32 -2.28
C GLN A 273 5.07 -8.25 -3.38
N VAL A 274 6.39 -8.31 -3.54
CA VAL A 274 7.05 -9.12 -4.57
C VAL A 274 6.74 -10.62 -4.43
N THR A 275 6.45 -11.10 -3.22
CA THR A 275 6.07 -12.49 -2.95
C THR A 275 4.76 -12.89 -3.61
N LEU A 276 3.87 -11.95 -3.89
CA LEU A 276 2.61 -12.23 -4.58
C LEU A 276 2.81 -12.49 -6.08
N ASN A 277 3.89 -11.98 -6.66
CA ASN A 277 4.30 -12.28 -8.03
C ASN A 277 5.00 -13.66 -8.15
N LEU A 278 5.52 -14.21 -7.04
CA LEU A 278 6.28 -15.46 -7.09
C LEU A 278 5.39 -16.67 -7.45
N PRO A 279 5.86 -17.55 -8.35
CA PRO A 279 5.12 -18.76 -8.73
C PRO A 279 5.17 -19.81 -7.62
N THR A 280 4.02 -20.16 -7.05
CA THR A 280 3.90 -21.09 -5.90
C THR A 280 4.28 -22.54 -6.22
N ARG A 281 4.49 -22.90 -7.49
CA ARG A 281 4.99 -24.22 -7.91
C ARG A 281 6.47 -24.43 -7.58
N ASN A 282 7.25 -23.35 -7.50
CA ASN A 282 8.69 -23.40 -7.31
C ASN A 282 9.06 -23.52 -5.82
N PHE A 283 10.06 -24.33 -5.51
CA PHE A 283 10.47 -24.58 -4.12
C PHE A 283 11.05 -23.31 -3.46
N SER A 284 11.89 -22.56 -4.18
CA SER A 284 12.45 -21.28 -3.69
C SER A 284 11.36 -20.26 -3.37
N SER A 285 10.31 -20.20 -4.20
CA SER A 285 9.17 -19.31 -4.00
C SER A 285 8.37 -19.68 -2.75
N LYS A 286 8.17 -20.97 -2.47
CA LYS A 286 7.58 -21.41 -1.20
C LYS A 286 8.45 -21.02 -0.01
N ILE A 287 9.77 -21.21 -0.09
CA ILE A 287 10.68 -20.79 0.99
C ILE A 287 10.58 -19.28 1.21
N ALA A 288 10.63 -18.47 0.15
CA ALA A 288 10.51 -17.03 0.23
C ALA A 288 9.23 -16.62 0.98
N ILE A 289 8.08 -17.22 0.60
CA ILE A 289 6.79 -16.93 1.23
C ILE A 289 6.74 -17.45 2.68
N TYR A 290 7.20 -18.67 2.99
CA TYR A 290 7.21 -19.15 4.37
C TYR A 290 8.14 -18.35 5.28
N THR A 291 9.23 -17.80 4.72
CA THR A 291 10.17 -16.97 5.47
C THR A 291 9.55 -15.63 5.87
N THR A 292 8.52 -15.14 5.17
CA THR A 292 7.80 -13.92 5.59
C THR A 292 7.16 -14.08 6.97
N LEU A 293 6.63 -15.27 7.30
CA LEU A 293 6.00 -15.57 8.59
C LEU A 293 6.90 -15.29 9.79
N ILE A 294 8.22 -15.38 9.61
CA ILE A 294 9.20 -15.09 10.67
C ILE A 294 9.22 -13.58 10.99
N ASN A 295 8.91 -12.71 10.03
CA ASN A 295 8.97 -11.26 10.21
C ASN A 295 8.00 -10.76 11.29
N PRO A 296 6.68 -10.99 11.21
CA PRO A 296 5.77 -10.60 12.29
C PRO A 296 6.14 -11.23 13.63
N ILE A 297 6.51 -12.51 13.66
CA ILE A 297 6.86 -13.20 14.91
C ILE A 297 8.05 -12.51 15.61
N THR A 298 9.03 -12.07 14.84
CA THR A 298 10.25 -11.46 15.38
C THR A 298 10.15 -9.96 15.64
N LYS A 299 9.19 -9.26 15.01
CA LYS A 299 9.11 -7.78 15.01
C LYS A 299 7.86 -7.22 15.69
N TYR A 300 6.73 -7.92 15.61
CA TYR A 300 5.44 -7.39 16.04
C TYR A 300 5.45 -7.00 17.53
N ALA A 301 6.00 -7.86 18.40
CA ALA A 301 6.13 -7.54 19.82
C ALA A 301 7.04 -6.33 20.09
N ILE A 302 8.08 -6.12 19.28
CA ILE A 302 8.99 -4.96 19.40
C ILE A 302 8.26 -3.67 19.05
N VAL A 303 7.44 -3.70 18.00
CA VAL A 303 6.68 -2.56 17.50
C VAL A 303 5.54 -2.18 18.46
N VAL A 304 4.82 -3.16 19.01
CA VAL A 304 3.68 -2.92 19.91
C VAL A 304 4.12 -2.57 21.34
N SER A 305 5.30 -3.02 21.78
CA SER A 305 5.74 -2.81 23.18
C SER A 305 5.82 -1.34 23.61
N PRO A 306 6.38 -0.40 22.83
CA PRO A 306 6.38 1.02 23.19
C PRO A 306 4.98 1.59 23.38
N ILE A 307 4.00 1.15 22.58
CA ILE A 307 2.60 1.58 22.68
C ILE A 307 1.99 1.02 23.97
N ALA A 308 2.17 -0.28 24.22
CA ALA A 308 1.67 -0.95 25.40
C ALA A 308 2.24 -0.33 26.68
N THR A 309 3.56 -0.11 26.75
CA THR A 309 4.21 0.52 27.90
C THR A 309 3.69 1.94 28.14
N ALA A 310 3.51 2.75 27.09
CA ALA A 310 2.98 4.11 27.25
C ALA A 310 1.55 4.14 27.82
N ILE A 311 0.71 3.18 27.42
CA ILE A 311 -0.63 3.03 27.97
C ILE A 311 -0.55 2.52 29.42
N GLU A 312 0.26 1.48 29.68
CA GLU A 312 0.45 0.90 31.00
C GLU A 312 0.89 1.95 32.04
N ASP A 313 1.87 2.80 31.69
CA ASP A 313 2.44 3.85 32.55
C ASP A 313 1.45 4.99 32.83
N THR A 314 0.37 5.12 32.05
CA THR A 314 -0.67 6.15 32.28
C THR A 314 -1.63 5.75 33.41
N PHE A 315 -1.73 4.46 33.72
CA PHE A 315 -2.65 3.94 34.73
C PHE A 315 -1.95 3.53 36.03
N PRO A 316 -2.61 3.66 37.20
CA PRO A 316 -2.02 3.31 38.49
C PRO A 316 -1.67 1.82 38.65
N PHE A 317 -2.20 0.95 37.77
CA PHE A 317 -1.99 -0.50 37.78
C PHE A 317 -0.81 -0.97 36.92
N GLN A 318 0.12 -0.08 36.54
CA GLN A 318 1.29 -0.35 35.67
C GLN A 318 2.09 -1.63 36.03
N ASN A 319 2.16 -2.00 37.31
CA ASN A 319 2.89 -3.19 37.77
C ASN A 319 2.11 -4.51 37.64
N SER A 320 0.80 -4.47 37.36
CA SER A 320 -0.05 -5.66 37.27
C SER A 320 0.21 -6.44 35.98
N ARG A 321 0.58 -7.73 36.12
CA ARG A 321 0.77 -8.64 34.97
C ARG A 321 -0.54 -8.86 34.21
N LEU A 322 -1.66 -8.96 34.93
CA LEU A 322 -2.98 -9.13 34.32
C LEU A 322 -3.38 -7.90 33.52
N PHE A 323 -3.12 -6.70 34.05
CA PHE A 323 -3.42 -5.45 33.34
C PHE A 323 -2.63 -5.34 32.03
N SER A 324 -1.32 -5.59 32.08
CA SER A 324 -0.46 -5.59 30.88
C SER A 324 -0.87 -6.65 29.86
N PHE A 325 -1.23 -7.85 30.32
CA PHE A 325 -1.79 -8.90 29.46
C PHE A 325 -3.05 -8.43 28.73
N VAL A 326 -3.99 -7.78 29.43
CA VAL A 326 -5.23 -7.25 28.85
C VAL A 326 -4.93 -6.15 27.84
N ILE A 327 -4.11 -5.15 28.19
CA ILE A 327 -3.75 -4.04 27.28
C ILE A 327 -3.12 -4.56 25.99
N ARG A 328 -2.14 -5.47 26.09
CA ARG A 328 -1.44 -6.03 24.93
C ARG A 328 -2.37 -6.87 24.05
N THR A 329 -3.28 -7.61 24.65
CA THR A 329 -4.29 -8.39 23.93
C THR A 329 -5.29 -7.47 23.20
N VAL A 330 -5.78 -6.42 23.87
CA VAL A 330 -6.66 -5.42 23.25
C VAL A 330 -5.97 -4.70 22.09
N LEU A 331 -4.68 -4.36 22.23
CA LEU A 331 -3.90 -3.77 21.15
C LEU A 331 -3.85 -4.71 19.93
N VAL A 332 -3.53 -6.00 20.11
CA VAL A 332 -3.54 -6.97 18.99
C VAL A 332 -4.93 -7.03 18.34
N ILE A 333 -5.99 -7.15 19.13
CA ILE A 333 -7.38 -7.20 18.61
C ILE A 333 -7.69 -5.94 17.80
N SER A 334 -7.29 -4.75 18.26
CA SER A 334 -7.51 -3.50 17.52
C SER A 334 -6.75 -3.45 16.20
N THR A 335 -5.51 -3.96 16.14
CA THR A 335 -4.79 -4.05 14.85
C THR A 335 -5.44 -5.05 13.89
N VAL A 336 -6.01 -6.15 14.38
CA VAL A 336 -6.77 -7.11 13.57
C VAL A 336 -7.99 -6.45 12.95
N PHE A 337 -8.74 -5.68 13.75
CA PHE A 337 -9.90 -4.95 13.26
C PHE A 337 -9.54 -4.04 12.08
N VAL A 338 -8.47 -3.24 12.22
CA VAL A 338 -8.01 -2.35 11.15
C VAL A 338 -7.49 -3.14 9.94
N ALA A 339 -6.73 -4.23 10.14
CA ALA A 339 -6.23 -5.08 9.07
C ALA A 339 -7.36 -5.74 8.25
N LEU A 340 -8.50 -6.05 8.90
CA LEU A 340 -9.67 -6.61 8.23
C LEU A 340 -10.53 -5.53 7.54
N ALA A 341 -10.56 -4.31 8.09
CA ALA A 341 -11.32 -3.18 7.53
C ALA A 341 -10.62 -2.55 6.31
N ILE A 342 -9.28 -2.45 6.34
CA ILE A 342 -8.47 -1.84 5.29
C ILE A 342 -7.39 -2.84 4.85
N PRO A 343 -7.75 -3.91 4.11
CA PRO A 343 -6.84 -5.00 3.79
C PRO A 343 -5.90 -4.68 2.61
N PHE A 344 -5.61 -3.40 2.35
CA PHE A 344 -4.84 -2.93 1.20
C PHE A 344 -3.43 -2.54 1.62
N PHE A 345 -2.53 -3.51 1.54
CA PHE A 345 -1.16 -3.36 2.00
C PHE A 345 -0.43 -2.13 1.41
N GLY A 346 -0.52 -1.93 0.09
CA GLY A 346 0.14 -0.81 -0.59
C GLY A 346 -0.35 0.57 -0.14
N TYR A 347 -1.65 0.72 0.12
CA TYR A 347 -2.23 1.99 0.56
C TYR A 347 -1.88 2.33 2.00
N VAL A 348 -1.94 1.35 2.91
CA VAL A 348 -1.54 1.57 4.31
C VAL A 348 -0.07 1.96 4.36
N MET A 349 0.81 1.26 3.65
CA MET A 349 2.24 1.58 3.61
C MET A 349 2.54 2.95 3.02
N ALA A 350 1.92 3.29 1.88
CA ALA A 350 2.12 4.60 1.24
C ALA A 350 1.66 5.74 2.17
N PHE A 351 0.51 5.60 2.83
CA PHE A 351 0.02 6.56 3.82
C PHE A 351 0.96 6.68 5.02
N THR A 352 1.36 5.55 5.63
CA THR A 352 2.28 5.54 6.77
C THR A 352 3.60 6.21 6.40
N GLY A 353 4.18 5.86 5.26
CA GLY A 353 5.42 6.45 4.75
C GLY A 353 5.34 7.94 4.48
N ALA A 354 4.31 8.37 3.75
CA ALA A 354 4.15 9.75 3.31
C ALA A 354 3.86 10.74 4.43
N PHE A 355 3.03 10.34 5.39
CA PHE A 355 2.59 11.25 6.44
C PHE A 355 3.31 11.00 7.75
N LEU A 356 3.29 9.76 8.24
CA LEU A 356 3.80 9.44 9.58
C LEU A 356 5.32 9.36 9.58
N SER A 357 5.92 8.57 8.69
CA SER A 357 7.37 8.39 8.65
C SER A 357 8.11 9.65 8.26
N ILE A 358 7.63 10.45 7.29
CA ILE A 358 8.22 11.78 7.02
C ILE A 358 8.18 12.66 8.28
N THR A 359 7.06 12.68 8.99
CA THR A 359 6.92 13.52 10.18
C THR A 359 7.85 13.05 11.32
N VAL A 360 7.85 11.77 11.64
CA VAL A 360 8.58 11.18 12.77
C VAL A 360 10.08 11.04 12.47
N SER A 361 10.45 10.61 11.27
CA SER A 361 11.84 10.31 10.91
C SER A 361 12.58 11.47 10.25
N ILE A 362 11.89 12.42 9.63
CA ILE A 362 12.55 13.54 8.94
C ILE A 362 12.32 14.87 9.67
N LEU A 363 11.06 15.26 9.88
CA LEU A 363 10.74 16.60 10.38
C LEU A 363 11.02 16.77 11.89
N PHE A 364 10.51 15.87 12.74
CA PHE A 364 10.66 16.00 14.20
C PHE A 364 12.10 16.01 14.69
N PRO A 365 13.03 15.16 14.21
CA PRO A 365 14.43 15.22 14.60
C PRO A 365 15.06 16.59 14.32
N CYS A 366 14.78 17.15 13.13
CA CYS A 366 15.26 18.47 12.73
C CYS A 366 14.72 19.58 13.64
N PHE A 367 13.40 19.62 13.86
CA PHE A 367 12.79 20.63 14.73
C PHE A 367 13.30 20.54 16.17
N CYS A 368 13.38 19.34 16.73
CA CYS A 368 13.88 19.14 18.09
C CYS A 368 15.35 19.56 18.20
N TYR A 369 16.20 19.20 17.23
CA TYR A 369 17.61 19.57 17.22
C TYR A 369 17.79 21.09 17.18
N LEU A 370 17.14 21.77 16.24
CA LEU A 370 17.21 23.24 16.11
C LEU A 370 16.77 23.93 17.40
N LYS A 371 15.73 23.41 18.06
CA LYS A 371 15.20 23.99 19.29
C LYS A 371 16.12 23.75 20.49
N ILE A 372 16.64 22.53 20.66
CA ILE A 372 17.50 22.15 21.79
C ILE A 372 18.90 22.78 21.67
N LYS A 373 19.46 22.85 20.46
CA LYS A 373 20.81 23.35 20.19
C LYS A 373 20.84 24.79 19.67
N LYS A 374 19.75 25.56 19.79
CA LYS A 374 19.60 26.93 19.26
C LYS A 374 20.81 27.84 19.51
N ASN A 375 21.41 27.77 20.69
CA ASN A 375 22.53 28.63 21.08
C ASN A 375 23.93 28.09 20.69
N SER A 376 23.99 26.86 20.17
CA SER A 376 25.23 26.17 19.78
C SER A 376 25.37 26.03 18.26
N ILE A 377 24.32 26.32 17.49
CA ILE A 377 24.33 26.22 16.03
C ILE A 377 24.88 27.53 15.47
N SER A 378 26.02 27.46 14.77
CA SER A 378 26.51 28.58 13.97
C SER A 378 25.69 28.72 12.68
N LEU A 379 25.53 29.97 12.20
CA LEU A 379 25.03 30.24 10.85
C LEU A 379 26.03 29.67 9.83
N GLY A 380 25.79 28.44 9.39
CA GLY A 380 26.69 27.70 8.51
C GLY A 380 25.98 26.59 7.75
N LEU A 381 26.76 25.72 7.10
CA LEU A 381 26.29 24.66 6.22
C LEU A 381 25.30 23.69 6.90
N GLU A 382 25.50 23.37 8.19
CA GLU A 382 24.60 22.46 8.93
C GLU A 382 23.19 23.03 9.06
N LEU A 383 23.05 24.33 9.36
CA LEU A 383 21.74 24.98 9.44
C LEU A 383 21.06 25.00 8.07
N MET A 384 21.79 25.35 7.00
CA MET A 384 21.23 25.33 5.64
C MET A 384 20.76 23.94 5.23
N LEU A 385 21.55 22.91 5.54
CA LEU A 385 21.18 21.51 5.28
C LEU A 385 19.90 21.13 6.02
N ILE A 386 19.81 21.41 7.32
CA ILE A 386 18.61 21.09 8.12
C ILE A 386 17.38 21.83 7.59
N MET A 387 17.51 23.10 7.21
CA MET A 387 16.40 23.87 6.63
C MET A 387 15.96 23.29 5.28
N ALA A 388 16.91 22.87 4.42
CA ALA A 388 16.59 22.20 3.17
C ALA A 388 15.84 20.87 3.39
N ILE A 389 16.25 20.09 4.40
CA ILE A 389 15.56 18.84 4.79
C ILE A 389 14.14 19.12 5.23
N ILE A 390 13.91 20.16 6.04
CA ILE A 390 12.58 20.54 6.50
C ILE A 390 11.69 20.94 5.32
N VAL A 391 12.18 21.81 4.43
CA VAL A 391 11.43 22.26 3.25
C VAL A 391 11.09 21.07 2.34
N MET A 392 12.07 20.22 2.03
CA MET A 392 11.86 19.03 1.21
C MET A 392 10.86 18.06 1.86
N GLY A 393 10.97 17.85 3.17
CA GLY A 393 10.05 16.99 3.92
C GLY A 393 8.60 17.48 3.84
N PHE A 394 8.36 18.78 4.00
CA PHE A 394 7.02 19.35 3.81
C PHE A 394 6.52 19.24 2.38
N LEU A 395 7.37 19.55 1.39
CA LEU A 395 6.99 19.45 -0.02
C LEU A 395 6.56 18.03 -0.40
N VAL A 396 7.32 17.02 0.03
CA VAL A 396 6.97 15.61 -0.21
C VAL A 396 5.68 15.23 0.51
N ALA A 397 5.53 15.60 1.78
CA ALA A 397 4.32 15.28 2.54
C ALA A 397 3.06 15.88 1.88
N VAL A 398 3.13 17.15 1.44
CA VAL A 398 2.03 17.81 0.72
C VAL A 398 1.81 17.15 -0.64
N MET A 399 2.87 16.91 -1.41
CA MET A 399 2.76 16.30 -2.73
C MET A 399 2.06 14.95 -2.68
N VAL A 400 2.39 14.08 -1.73
CA VAL A 400 1.75 12.77 -1.61
C VAL A 400 0.31 12.88 -1.10
N LEU A 401 0.01 13.81 -0.20
CA LEU A 401 -1.38 14.06 0.25
C LEU A 401 -2.27 14.62 -0.87
N CYS A 402 -1.70 15.29 -1.86
CA CYS A 402 -2.42 15.88 -2.99
C CYS A 402 -2.59 14.93 -4.19
N ILE A 403 -1.91 13.78 -4.23
CA ILE A 403 -2.06 12.81 -5.32
C ILE A 403 -3.28 11.94 -5.02
N GLY A 404 -4.35 12.14 -5.78
CA GLY A 404 -5.53 11.28 -5.77
C GLY A 404 -5.17 9.83 -6.12
N GLN A 405 -5.91 8.89 -5.54
CA GLN A 405 -5.74 7.45 -5.74
C GLN A 405 -5.93 7.07 -7.22
N ASP A 406 -4.89 6.48 -7.82
CA ASP A 406 -4.95 5.90 -9.16
C ASP A 406 -5.82 4.62 -9.15
N PHE A 407 -6.69 4.45 -10.15
CA PHE A 407 -7.62 3.31 -10.27
C PHE A 407 -6.90 1.98 -10.59
N ASP A 408 -7.47 0.81 -10.31
CA ASP A 408 -6.78 -0.48 -10.44
C ASP A 408 -6.91 -1.16 -11.80
N PHE A 409 -8.09 -1.10 -12.42
CA PHE A 409 -8.40 -1.72 -13.71
C PHE A 409 -9.60 -1.01 -14.36
N PHE A 410 -9.92 -1.34 -15.62
CA PHE A 410 -11.16 -0.90 -16.27
C PHE A 410 -12.17 -2.02 -16.38
N TYR A 411 -13.45 -1.74 -16.13
CA TYR A 411 -14.53 -2.49 -16.77
C TYR A 411 -14.76 -1.93 -18.18
N PHE A 412 -14.50 -2.76 -19.19
CA PHE A 412 -15.01 -2.52 -20.53
C PHE A 412 -16.38 -3.17 -20.65
N VAL A 413 -17.42 -2.34 -20.81
CA VAL A 413 -18.82 -2.76 -20.77
C VAL A 413 -19.43 -2.59 -22.14
N GLN A 414 -20.02 -3.68 -22.65
CA GLN A 414 -20.80 -3.69 -23.87
C GLN A 414 -22.27 -3.99 -23.53
N GLN A 415 -23.19 -3.34 -24.24
CA GLN A 415 -24.63 -3.40 -24.00
C GLN A 415 -25.35 -3.93 -25.25
N TRP A 416 -26.32 -4.81 -25.03
CA TRP A 416 -27.21 -5.26 -26.09
C TRP A 416 -28.34 -4.25 -26.31
N PRO A 417 -28.47 -3.68 -27.52
CA PRO A 417 -29.48 -2.66 -27.80
C PRO A 417 -30.91 -3.20 -27.73
N GLY A 418 -31.13 -4.49 -28.05
CA GLY A 418 -32.45 -5.14 -27.94
C GLY A 418 -33.02 -5.06 -26.53
N SER A 419 -32.24 -5.54 -25.55
CA SER A 419 -32.66 -5.54 -24.14
C SER A 419 -32.76 -4.11 -23.58
N TYR A 420 -31.92 -3.17 -24.02
CA TYR A 420 -32.05 -1.77 -23.59
C TYR A 420 -33.38 -1.15 -24.04
N CYS A 421 -33.76 -1.40 -25.29
CA CYS A 421 -34.97 -0.86 -25.89
C CYS A 421 -36.24 -1.60 -25.45
N ASP A 422 -36.14 -2.88 -25.11
CA ASP A 422 -37.25 -3.73 -24.68
C ASP A 422 -37.57 -3.58 -23.18
N THR A 423 -37.87 -2.34 -22.80
CA THR A 423 -38.28 -2.00 -21.43
C THR A 423 -39.45 -1.01 -21.47
N LYS A 424 -40.14 -0.84 -20.33
CA LYS A 424 -41.24 0.14 -20.17
C LYS A 424 -40.89 1.57 -20.57
N GLN A 425 -39.61 1.93 -20.49
CA GLN A 425 -39.14 3.28 -20.81
C GLN A 425 -38.90 3.48 -22.32
N SER A 426 -38.82 2.38 -23.09
CA SER A 426 -38.42 2.36 -24.50
C SER A 426 -37.08 3.06 -24.74
N CYS A 427 -36.61 3.10 -25.99
CA CYS A 427 -35.36 3.79 -26.35
C CYS A 427 -35.57 4.77 -27.50
N CYS A 428 -34.57 5.64 -27.69
CA CYS A 428 -34.51 6.55 -28.82
C CYS A 428 -33.33 6.16 -29.71
N TYR A 429 -33.54 6.10 -31.02
CA TYR A 429 -32.42 5.94 -31.94
C TYR A 429 -31.65 7.26 -32.10
N PRO A 430 -30.32 7.21 -32.25
CA PRO A 430 -29.53 8.41 -32.50
C PRO A 430 -29.94 9.06 -33.83
N THR A 431 -29.63 10.33 -33.99
CA THR A 431 -29.98 11.10 -35.20
C THR A 431 -29.31 10.57 -36.47
N THR A 432 -28.29 9.71 -36.32
CA THR A 432 -27.61 9.00 -37.40
C THR A 432 -28.38 7.76 -37.89
N GLY A 433 -29.51 7.41 -37.26
CA GLY A 433 -30.37 6.28 -37.62
C GLY A 433 -30.30 5.12 -36.62
N LYS A 434 -31.09 4.06 -36.88
CA LYS A 434 -31.09 2.84 -36.06
C LYS A 434 -29.69 2.19 -36.09
N PRO A 435 -29.05 1.90 -34.94
CA PRO A 435 -27.77 1.20 -34.90
C PRO A 435 -27.85 -0.21 -35.50
N ALA A 436 -26.70 -0.77 -35.84
CA ALA A 436 -26.63 -2.17 -36.27
C ALA A 436 -27.05 -3.11 -35.13
N THR A 437 -27.57 -4.28 -35.48
CA THR A 437 -27.88 -5.38 -34.55
C THR A 437 -26.59 -6.04 -34.08
N ASP A 438 -25.84 -5.33 -33.25
CA ASP A 438 -24.61 -5.75 -32.59
C ASP A 438 -24.54 -5.11 -31.18
N PHE A 439 -23.71 -5.66 -30.31
CA PHE A 439 -23.40 -5.03 -29.03
C PHE A 439 -22.78 -3.64 -29.25
N GLY A 440 -23.32 -2.64 -28.58
CA GLY A 440 -22.73 -1.30 -28.50
C GLY A 440 -21.79 -1.19 -27.31
N ILE A 441 -20.82 -0.29 -27.36
CA ILE A 441 -20.08 0.11 -26.17
C ILE A 441 -21.05 0.83 -25.23
N HIS A 442 -21.02 0.45 -23.96
CA HIS A 442 -21.66 1.23 -22.89
C HIS A 442 -20.63 2.15 -22.25
N GLY A 443 -19.47 1.62 -21.85
CA GLY A 443 -18.36 2.44 -21.38
C GLY A 443 -17.09 1.69 -21.01
N LEU A 444 -16.08 2.47 -20.62
CA LEU A 444 -14.78 1.99 -20.13
C LEU A 444 -14.51 2.63 -18.77
N TRP A 445 -14.81 1.92 -17.68
CA TRP A 445 -14.90 2.55 -16.35
C TRP A 445 -13.74 2.15 -15.44
N PRO A 446 -12.95 3.12 -14.96
CA PRO A 446 -11.98 2.90 -13.90
C PRO A 446 -12.62 2.26 -12.66
N ASN A 447 -12.00 1.24 -12.10
CA ASN A 447 -12.47 0.53 -10.93
C ASN A 447 -11.33 0.15 -9.99
N TYR A 448 -11.65 0.02 -8.71
CA TYR A 448 -10.77 -0.52 -7.69
C TYR A 448 -11.03 -2.02 -7.49
N ASN A 449 -10.02 -2.75 -7.01
CA ASN A 449 -10.10 -4.20 -6.78
C ASN A 449 -11.18 -4.62 -5.77
N ASP A 450 -11.75 -3.69 -5.00
CA ASP A 450 -12.82 -3.93 -4.03
C ASP A 450 -14.24 -3.74 -4.59
N GLY A 451 -14.36 -3.32 -5.85
CA GLY A 451 -15.62 -3.09 -6.54
C GLY A 451 -16.12 -1.65 -6.46
N SER A 452 -15.50 -0.78 -5.67
CA SER A 452 -15.71 0.66 -5.76
C SER A 452 -15.06 1.25 -7.01
N TYR A 453 -15.38 2.50 -7.33
CA TYR A 453 -14.83 3.19 -8.50
C TYR A 453 -14.62 4.68 -8.22
N PRO A 454 -13.58 5.30 -8.80
CA PRO A 454 -13.45 6.75 -8.80
C PRO A 454 -14.39 7.38 -9.82
N SER A 455 -14.84 8.61 -9.55
CA SER A 455 -15.59 9.41 -10.52
C SER A 455 -15.24 10.88 -10.43
N ASP A 456 -15.46 11.61 -11.54
CA ASP A 456 -15.37 13.06 -11.61
C ASP A 456 -14.00 13.60 -11.13
N CYS A 457 -12.92 12.92 -11.52
CA CYS A 457 -11.60 13.09 -10.91
C CYS A 457 -10.86 14.38 -11.28
N ASP A 458 -11.17 14.98 -12.43
CA ASP A 458 -10.61 16.28 -12.80
C ASP A 458 -11.69 17.24 -13.33
N PRO A 459 -12.19 18.17 -12.50
CA PRO A 459 -13.15 19.18 -12.93
C PRO A 459 -12.56 20.20 -13.92
N ASN A 460 -11.24 20.28 -14.07
CA ASN A 460 -10.55 21.16 -15.01
C ASN A 460 -10.25 20.51 -16.37
N SER A 461 -10.64 19.24 -16.57
CA SER A 461 -10.52 18.54 -17.84
C SER A 461 -11.89 18.30 -18.51
N PRO A 462 -12.57 19.38 -18.98
CA PRO A 462 -13.85 19.23 -19.64
C PRO A 462 -13.69 18.50 -20.97
N TYR A 463 -14.71 17.73 -21.34
CA TYR A 463 -14.78 17.06 -22.64
C TYR A 463 -14.66 18.08 -23.78
N ASN A 464 -13.72 17.84 -24.68
CA ASN A 464 -13.52 18.64 -25.88
C ASN A 464 -13.62 17.79 -27.15
N GLN A 465 -14.73 17.92 -27.88
CA GLN A 465 -14.98 17.12 -29.09
C GLN A 465 -13.92 17.30 -30.19
N SER A 466 -13.25 18.46 -30.27
CA SER A 466 -12.23 18.69 -31.30
C SER A 466 -10.99 17.80 -31.11
N LYS A 467 -10.72 17.35 -29.88
CA LYS A 467 -9.63 16.42 -29.56
C LYS A 467 -9.88 15.01 -30.08
N ILE A 468 -11.09 14.67 -30.52
CA ILE A 468 -11.49 13.32 -30.95
C ILE A 468 -12.22 13.32 -32.30
N SER A 469 -12.03 14.37 -33.10
CA SER A 469 -12.73 14.56 -34.37
C SER A 469 -12.53 13.40 -35.36
N ASP A 470 -11.35 12.78 -35.35
CA ASP A 470 -10.99 11.60 -36.13
C ASP A 470 -11.72 10.32 -35.69
N LEU A 471 -12.22 10.27 -34.46
CA LEU A 471 -12.89 9.11 -33.87
C LEU A 471 -14.42 9.18 -33.98
N ILE A 472 -15.00 10.34 -34.30
CA ILE A 472 -16.46 10.58 -34.22
C ILE A 472 -17.26 9.58 -35.05
N SER A 473 -16.83 9.26 -36.27
CA SER A 473 -17.55 8.29 -37.12
C SER A 473 -17.57 6.89 -36.52
N ARG A 474 -16.45 6.45 -35.92
CA ARG A 474 -16.37 5.18 -35.19
C ARG A 474 -17.21 5.21 -33.92
N LEU A 475 -17.20 6.32 -33.17
CA LEU A 475 -18.03 6.48 -31.98
C LEU A 475 -19.52 6.43 -32.28
N GLN A 476 -19.98 7.09 -33.36
CA GLN A 476 -21.39 7.03 -33.77
C GLN A 476 -21.83 5.62 -34.16
N LYS A 477 -20.91 4.80 -34.70
CA LYS A 477 -21.19 3.42 -35.10
C LYS A 477 -21.15 2.44 -33.93
N SER A 478 -20.12 2.53 -33.09
CA SER A 478 -19.80 1.51 -32.08
C SER A 478 -20.15 1.92 -30.64
N TRP A 479 -20.35 3.21 -30.38
CA TRP A 479 -20.73 3.76 -29.08
C TRP A 479 -21.90 4.77 -29.19
N PRO A 480 -23.02 4.42 -29.86
CA PRO A 480 -24.17 5.30 -29.98
C PRO A 480 -24.89 5.47 -28.65
N THR A 481 -25.66 6.56 -28.51
CA THR A 481 -26.62 6.70 -27.41
C THR A 481 -27.99 6.16 -27.82
N LEU A 482 -28.62 5.39 -26.93
CA LEU A 482 -30.01 4.94 -27.06
C LEU A 482 -30.95 5.67 -26.08
N ALA A 483 -30.40 6.55 -25.25
CA ALA A 483 -31.16 7.30 -24.27
C ALA A 483 -32.04 8.36 -24.95
N CYS A 484 -33.18 8.64 -24.35
CA CYS A 484 -34.07 9.72 -24.79
C CYS A 484 -33.76 11.04 -24.04
N PRO A 485 -33.84 12.20 -24.71
CA PRO A 485 -34.20 12.38 -26.13
C PRO A 485 -33.06 11.97 -27.09
N SER A 486 -33.43 11.67 -28.34
CA SER A 486 -32.47 11.36 -29.42
C SER A 486 -31.37 12.42 -29.55
N GLY A 487 -30.15 12.00 -29.85
CA GLY A 487 -29.01 12.89 -30.03
C GLY A 487 -27.91 12.32 -30.90
N THR A 488 -26.85 13.11 -31.08
CA THR A 488 -25.66 12.76 -31.89
C THR A 488 -24.62 11.96 -31.12
N GLY A 489 -24.85 11.68 -29.83
CA GLY A 489 -23.92 10.98 -28.93
C GLY A 489 -22.98 11.91 -28.13
N SER A 490 -22.79 13.17 -28.54
CA SER A 490 -21.80 14.06 -27.91
C SER A 490 -22.02 14.29 -26.41
N SER A 491 -23.26 14.50 -25.96
CA SER A 491 -23.58 14.64 -24.54
C SER A 491 -23.29 13.38 -23.73
N PHE A 492 -23.48 12.21 -24.34
CA PHE A 492 -23.18 10.93 -23.72
C PHE A 492 -21.67 10.71 -23.58
N TRP A 493 -20.89 10.93 -24.64
CA TRP A 493 -19.43 10.85 -24.55
C TRP A 493 -18.84 11.91 -23.61
N SER A 494 -19.45 13.09 -23.53
CA SER A 494 -19.10 14.09 -22.53
C SER A 494 -19.29 13.57 -21.10
N HIS A 495 -20.42 12.91 -20.83
CA HIS A 495 -20.67 12.26 -19.54
C HIS A 495 -19.64 11.17 -19.24
N GLU A 496 -19.41 10.27 -20.19
CA GLU A 496 -18.44 9.18 -20.03
C GLU A 496 -17.02 9.70 -19.79
N TRP A 497 -16.61 10.77 -20.49
CA TRP A 497 -15.32 11.39 -20.26
C TRP A 497 -15.26 12.06 -18.87
N VAL A 498 -16.19 12.96 -18.55
CA VAL A 498 -16.14 13.73 -17.30
C VAL A 498 -16.21 12.83 -16.09
N LYS A 499 -17.15 11.87 -16.09
CA LYS A 499 -17.38 11.01 -14.94
C LYS A 499 -16.33 9.91 -14.80
N HIS A 500 -15.91 9.29 -15.91
CA HIS A 500 -15.05 8.11 -15.88
C HIS A 500 -13.68 8.37 -16.51
N GLY A 501 -13.64 8.95 -17.71
CA GLY A 501 -12.39 9.19 -18.44
C GLY A 501 -11.37 10.07 -17.72
N THR A 502 -11.80 11.13 -17.03
CA THR A 502 -10.92 12.05 -16.26
C THR A 502 -10.13 11.32 -15.18
N CYS A 503 -10.68 10.25 -14.61
CA CYS A 503 -10.01 9.41 -13.62
C CYS A 503 -8.87 8.55 -14.21
N SER A 504 -8.76 8.51 -15.53
CA SER A 504 -7.69 7.82 -16.24
C SER A 504 -6.72 8.73 -16.97
N GLU A 505 -6.81 10.05 -16.79
CA GLU A 505 -5.97 11.02 -17.51
C GLU A 505 -4.47 10.89 -17.18
N SER A 506 -4.17 10.24 -16.05
CA SER A 506 -2.83 9.77 -15.66
C SER A 506 -2.25 8.69 -16.58
N ILE A 507 -3.03 8.11 -17.49
CA ILE A 507 -2.61 7.02 -18.37
C ILE A 507 -3.14 7.24 -19.80
N LEU A 508 -4.42 7.57 -19.94
CA LEU A 508 -5.12 7.78 -21.20
C LEU A 508 -5.58 9.23 -21.30
N THR A 509 -5.05 9.98 -22.27
CA THR A 509 -5.62 11.29 -22.63
C THR A 509 -7.06 11.13 -23.10
N GLN A 510 -7.82 12.24 -23.21
CA GLN A 510 -9.19 12.17 -23.77
C GLN A 510 -9.25 11.38 -25.10
N HIS A 511 -8.34 11.67 -26.04
CA HIS A 511 -8.27 10.91 -27.29
C HIS A 511 -7.90 9.44 -27.05
N GLY A 512 -6.89 9.18 -26.21
CA GLY A 512 -6.48 7.83 -25.85
C GLY A 512 -7.59 6.99 -25.23
N TYR A 513 -8.42 7.57 -24.35
CA TYR A 513 -9.55 6.89 -23.71
C TYR A 513 -10.57 6.40 -24.74
N PHE A 514 -11.04 7.28 -25.61
CA PHE A 514 -12.00 6.91 -26.65
C PHE A 514 -11.39 5.96 -27.68
N LYS A 515 -10.14 6.19 -28.09
CA LYS A 515 -9.45 5.33 -29.06
C LYS A 515 -9.26 3.92 -28.51
N SER A 516 -8.74 3.77 -27.29
CA SER A 516 -8.53 2.47 -26.65
C SER A 516 -9.85 1.72 -26.48
N THR A 517 -10.93 2.41 -26.10
CA THR A 517 -12.27 1.81 -26.00
C THR A 517 -12.77 1.27 -27.34
N LEU A 518 -12.60 2.04 -28.42
CA LEU A 518 -12.96 1.59 -29.77
C LEU A 518 -12.11 0.42 -30.25
N ASP A 519 -10.80 0.44 -29.97
CA ASP A 519 -9.88 -0.64 -30.35
C ASP A 519 -10.19 -1.94 -29.57
N LEU A 520 -10.63 -1.83 -28.32
CA LEU A 520 -11.16 -2.96 -27.54
C LEU A 520 -12.44 -3.52 -28.17
N LYS A 521 -13.37 -2.68 -28.64
CA LYS A 521 -14.58 -3.12 -29.34
C LYS A 521 -14.25 -3.87 -30.63
N ASP A 522 -13.28 -3.38 -31.40
CA ASP A 522 -12.85 -4.05 -32.63
C ASP A 522 -12.20 -5.42 -32.35
N LYS A 523 -11.52 -5.56 -31.21
CA LYS A 523 -10.91 -6.82 -30.76
C LYS A 523 -11.92 -7.81 -30.17
N LEU A 524 -13.04 -7.32 -29.62
CA LEU A 524 -14.02 -8.11 -28.87
C LEU A 524 -15.40 -8.10 -29.53
N ASN A 525 -15.55 -8.94 -30.55
CA ASN A 525 -16.85 -9.17 -31.19
C ASN A 525 -17.70 -10.17 -30.38
N LEU A 526 -18.42 -9.66 -29.38
CA LEU A 526 -19.26 -10.47 -28.49
C LEU A 526 -20.38 -11.20 -29.20
N LEU A 527 -21.05 -10.55 -30.18
CA LEU A 527 -22.11 -11.20 -30.93
C LEU A 527 -21.57 -12.43 -31.67
N GLN A 528 -20.47 -12.28 -32.42
CA GLN A 528 -19.87 -13.39 -33.15
C GLN A 528 -19.43 -14.54 -32.23
N ILE A 529 -18.90 -14.23 -31.03
CA ILE A 529 -18.55 -15.23 -30.03
C ILE A 529 -19.78 -16.04 -29.60
N LEU A 530 -20.89 -15.37 -29.32
CA LEU A 530 -22.14 -16.03 -28.91
C LEU A 530 -22.76 -16.85 -30.04
N GLN A 531 -22.81 -16.31 -31.26
CA GLN A 531 -23.30 -17.01 -32.44
C GLN A 531 -22.48 -18.28 -32.76
N SER A 532 -21.16 -18.21 -32.59
CA SER A 532 -20.27 -19.37 -32.76
C SER A 532 -20.55 -20.49 -31.75
N ALA A 533 -21.22 -20.17 -30.64
CA ALA A 533 -21.70 -21.12 -29.63
C ALA A 533 -23.19 -21.50 -29.80
N GLY A 534 -23.84 -21.06 -30.88
CA GLY A 534 -25.26 -21.30 -31.15
C GLY A 534 -26.22 -20.45 -30.30
N ILE A 535 -25.74 -19.33 -29.75
CA ILE A 535 -26.53 -18.38 -28.97
C ILE A 535 -26.83 -17.17 -29.86
N GLU A 536 -28.08 -17.06 -30.30
CA GLU A 536 -28.55 -16.08 -31.29
C GLU A 536 -29.52 -15.08 -30.64
N PRO A 537 -29.55 -13.80 -31.09
CA PRO A 537 -30.52 -12.82 -30.61
C PRO A 537 -31.89 -13.02 -31.29
N ASP A 538 -32.52 -14.16 -31.04
CA ASP A 538 -33.76 -14.60 -31.69
C ASP A 538 -35.00 -14.56 -30.76
N GLY A 539 -34.85 -13.99 -29.55
CA GLY A 539 -35.86 -14.04 -28.49
C GLY A 539 -35.88 -15.36 -27.71
N GLY A 540 -34.94 -16.27 -27.99
CA GLY A 540 -34.76 -17.52 -27.27
C GLY A 540 -34.18 -17.34 -25.88
N PHE A 541 -34.32 -18.39 -25.06
CA PHE A 541 -33.77 -18.46 -23.71
C PHE A 541 -32.54 -19.34 -23.67
N TYR A 542 -31.49 -18.84 -23.03
CA TYR A 542 -30.21 -19.51 -22.89
C TYR A 542 -29.78 -19.53 -21.42
N SER A 543 -29.07 -20.58 -21.02
CA SER A 543 -28.57 -20.64 -19.64
C SER A 543 -27.49 -19.58 -19.40
N LEU A 544 -27.50 -18.95 -18.23
CA LEU A 544 -26.42 -18.03 -17.83
C LEU A 544 -25.04 -18.70 -17.93
N ASN A 545 -24.96 -19.99 -17.60
CA ASN A 545 -23.73 -20.76 -17.65
C ASN A 545 -23.22 -20.96 -19.09
N SER A 546 -24.10 -21.20 -20.07
CA SER A 546 -23.70 -21.35 -21.48
C SER A 546 -23.14 -20.03 -22.04
N ILE A 547 -23.80 -18.90 -21.77
CA ILE A 547 -23.32 -17.57 -22.17
C ILE A 547 -21.94 -17.29 -21.54
N THR A 548 -21.82 -17.48 -20.23
CA THR A 548 -20.56 -17.25 -19.49
C THR A 548 -19.43 -18.14 -20.02
N THR A 549 -19.73 -19.41 -20.33
CA THR A 549 -18.74 -20.38 -20.83
C THR A 549 -18.29 -20.03 -22.24
N ALA A 550 -19.21 -19.68 -23.14
CA ALA A 550 -18.90 -19.31 -24.52
C ALA A 550 -17.91 -18.12 -24.57
N ILE A 551 -18.21 -17.07 -23.81
CA ILE A 551 -17.35 -15.89 -23.73
C ILE A 551 -16.01 -16.25 -23.08
N LYS A 552 -16.02 -16.99 -21.97
CA LYS A 552 -14.79 -17.38 -21.28
C LYS A 552 -13.84 -18.21 -22.15
N GLN A 553 -14.38 -19.11 -22.98
CA GLN A 553 -13.58 -19.90 -23.92
C GLN A 553 -12.94 -19.03 -24.99
N ALA A 554 -13.62 -17.98 -25.46
CA ALA A 554 -13.10 -17.08 -26.47
C ALA A 554 -12.05 -16.09 -25.91
N ILE A 555 -12.27 -15.53 -24.72
CA ILE A 555 -11.41 -14.47 -24.16
C ILE A 555 -10.39 -14.96 -23.11
N GLY A 556 -10.51 -16.21 -22.64
CA GLY A 556 -9.63 -16.82 -21.64
C GLY A 556 -9.95 -16.46 -20.17
N TYR A 557 -10.84 -15.49 -19.94
CA TYR A 557 -11.20 -14.98 -18.62
C TYR A 557 -12.71 -15.00 -18.39
N THR A 558 -13.12 -15.08 -17.13
CA THR A 558 -14.55 -15.14 -16.78
C THR A 558 -15.18 -13.74 -16.90
N PRO A 559 -16.20 -13.52 -17.76
CA PRO A 559 -16.87 -12.23 -17.87
C PRO A 559 -17.87 -12.00 -16.73
N GLY A 560 -18.24 -10.75 -16.51
CA GLY A 560 -19.44 -10.38 -15.74
C GLY A 560 -20.65 -10.28 -16.67
N ILE A 561 -21.79 -10.79 -16.24
CA ILE A 561 -23.05 -10.72 -17.00
C ILE A 561 -24.07 -9.98 -16.13
N GLU A 562 -24.71 -8.97 -16.70
CA GLU A 562 -25.82 -8.26 -16.09
C GLU A 562 -27.07 -8.40 -16.96
N CYS A 563 -28.20 -8.53 -16.28
CA CYS A 563 -29.50 -8.69 -16.89
C CYS A 563 -30.43 -7.58 -16.43
N ASN A 564 -31.30 -7.13 -17.34
CA ASN A 564 -32.46 -6.32 -17.00
C ASN A 564 -33.73 -7.19 -17.10
N VAL A 565 -34.89 -6.55 -16.98
CA VAL A 565 -36.19 -7.22 -17.01
C VAL A 565 -37.09 -6.49 -18.00
N ASP A 566 -37.73 -7.24 -18.88
CA ASP A 566 -38.71 -6.72 -19.85
C ASP A 566 -40.06 -6.39 -19.19
N GLU A 567 -41.06 -6.00 -19.98
CA GLU A 567 -42.41 -5.75 -19.47
C GLU A 567 -43.12 -7.02 -18.95
N SER A 568 -42.73 -8.19 -19.47
CA SER A 568 -43.31 -9.50 -19.15
C SER A 568 -42.71 -10.14 -17.89
N GLY A 569 -41.61 -9.58 -17.36
CA GLY A 569 -40.88 -10.13 -16.21
C GLY A 569 -39.74 -11.08 -16.58
N ASN A 570 -39.39 -11.21 -17.86
CA ASN A 570 -38.29 -12.04 -18.34
C ASN A 570 -36.94 -11.37 -18.06
N SER A 571 -35.98 -12.15 -17.58
CA SER A 571 -34.59 -11.69 -17.39
C SER A 571 -33.88 -11.69 -18.75
N GLN A 572 -33.45 -10.54 -19.25
CA GLN A 572 -32.83 -10.43 -20.58
C GLN A 572 -31.32 -10.16 -20.51
N LEU A 573 -30.56 -10.61 -21.51
CA LEU A 573 -29.12 -10.38 -21.61
C LEU A 573 -28.86 -8.90 -21.89
N TYR A 574 -28.41 -8.15 -20.89
CA TYR A 574 -28.36 -6.70 -20.99
C TYR A 574 -26.95 -6.17 -21.22
N GLN A 575 -26.02 -6.46 -20.29
CA GLN A 575 -24.65 -5.95 -20.35
C GLN A 575 -23.63 -7.05 -20.05
N ILE A 576 -22.49 -6.96 -20.73
CA ILE A 576 -21.36 -7.86 -20.56
C ILE A 576 -20.15 -7.03 -20.14
N TYR A 577 -19.55 -7.42 -19.03
CA TYR A 577 -18.42 -6.77 -18.39
C TYR A 577 -17.15 -7.59 -18.62
N ILE A 578 -16.13 -6.94 -19.18
CA ILE A 578 -14.81 -7.52 -19.39
C ILE A 578 -13.78 -6.65 -18.69
N CYS A 579 -12.91 -7.23 -17.87
CA CYS A 579 -11.88 -6.47 -17.19
C CYS A 579 -10.66 -6.27 -18.09
N VAL A 580 -10.16 -5.04 -18.09
CA VAL A 580 -9.01 -4.60 -18.88
C VAL A 580 -8.00 -3.96 -17.93
N ASP A 581 -6.72 -4.15 -18.20
CA ASP A 581 -5.64 -3.52 -17.43
C ASP A 581 -5.69 -1.97 -17.48
N LYS A 582 -4.94 -1.30 -16.60
CA LYS A 582 -4.92 0.17 -16.54
C LYS A 582 -4.51 0.86 -17.85
N SER A 583 -3.82 0.15 -18.75
CA SER A 583 -3.46 0.69 -20.07
C SER A 583 -4.64 0.74 -21.04
N GLY A 584 -5.77 0.11 -20.71
CA GLY A 584 -6.96 0.03 -21.56
C GLY A 584 -6.74 -0.85 -22.79
N SER A 585 -5.82 -1.83 -22.75
CA SER A 585 -5.44 -2.60 -23.95
C SER A 585 -5.42 -4.12 -23.78
N LYS A 586 -5.17 -4.62 -22.56
CA LYS A 586 -5.06 -6.06 -22.29
C LYS A 586 -6.22 -6.53 -21.44
N ILE A 587 -6.90 -7.58 -21.91
CA ILE A 587 -7.93 -8.26 -21.12
C ILE A 587 -7.25 -9.00 -19.97
N ILE A 588 -7.79 -8.87 -18.78
CA ILE A 588 -7.29 -9.49 -17.54
C ILE A 588 -8.40 -10.27 -16.84
N GLN A 589 -8.01 -11.12 -15.89
CA GLN A 589 -8.97 -11.71 -14.97
C GLN A 589 -9.58 -10.62 -14.10
N CYS A 590 -10.92 -10.57 -14.05
CA CYS A 590 -11.63 -9.63 -13.19
C CYS A 590 -11.29 -9.87 -11.71
N PRO A 591 -10.76 -8.86 -10.99
CA PRO A 591 -10.50 -8.94 -9.55
C PRO A 591 -11.80 -9.12 -8.74
N VAL A 592 -12.83 -8.42 -9.19
CA VAL A 592 -14.20 -8.46 -8.69
C VAL A 592 -15.11 -8.46 -9.92
N LEU A 593 -16.24 -9.18 -9.84
CA LEU A 593 -17.25 -9.18 -10.89
C LEU A 593 -18.43 -8.28 -10.46
N PRO A 594 -19.10 -7.61 -11.40
CA PRO A 594 -20.28 -6.81 -11.08
C PRO A 594 -21.37 -7.68 -10.45
N SER A 595 -22.11 -7.09 -9.51
CA SER A 595 -23.23 -7.76 -8.85
C SER A 595 -24.51 -7.67 -9.69
N GLY A 596 -24.60 -8.48 -10.75
CA GLY A 596 -25.80 -8.60 -11.58
C GLY A 596 -26.79 -9.63 -11.02
N ARG A 597 -28.10 -9.33 -11.07
CA ARG A 597 -29.16 -10.33 -10.83
C ARG A 597 -29.65 -10.87 -12.17
N CYS A 598 -29.07 -11.97 -12.60
CA CYS A 598 -29.57 -12.74 -13.74
C CYS A 598 -30.33 -13.98 -13.27
N ALA A 599 -31.41 -14.33 -13.95
CA ALA A 599 -32.03 -15.63 -13.81
C ALA A 599 -31.12 -16.75 -14.38
N SER A 600 -31.44 -18.01 -14.06
CA SER A 600 -30.69 -19.16 -14.60
C SER A 600 -30.86 -19.32 -16.11
N GLN A 601 -32.02 -18.90 -16.62
CA GLN A 601 -32.35 -18.78 -18.05
C GLN A 601 -32.54 -17.31 -18.39
N ILE A 602 -31.87 -16.86 -19.43
CA ILE A 602 -31.79 -15.47 -19.85
C ILE A 602 -32.29 -15.38 -21.29
N GLU A 603 -33.21 -14.47 -21.55
CA GLU A 603 -33.66 -14.16 -22.90
C GLU A 603 -32.59 -13.38 -23.67
N PHE A 604 -32.38 -13.72 -24.94
CA PHE A 604 -31.56 -12.92 -25.85
C PHE A 604 -32.47 -12.27 -26.91
N PRO A 605 -33.03 -11.08 -26.64
CA PRO A 605 -34.07 -10.49 -27.49
C PRO A 605 -33.51 -10.03 -28.84
N SER A 606 -34.34 -10.09 -29.88
CA SER A 606 -34.04 -9.48 -31.18
C SER A 606 -34.00 -7.95 -31.08
N PHE A 607 -33.18 -7.28 -31.92
CA PHE A 607 -33.10 -5.81 -31.97
C PHE A 607 -33.57 -5.21 -33.29
#